data_AF-A0A7C4CT47-F1
#
_entry.id   AF-A0A7C4CT47-F1
#
_cell.length_a   1.000
_cell.length_b   1.000
_cell.length_c   1.000
_cell.angle_alpha   90.00
_cell.angle_beta   90.00
_cell.angle_gamma   90.00
#
_symmetry.space_group_name_H-M   'P 1'
#
loop_
_entity.id
_entity.type
_entity.pdbx_description
1 polymer ?
#
loop_
_entity_poly.entity_id
_entity_poly.type
_entity_poly.pdbx_seq_one_letter_code
_entity_poly.pdbx_strand_id
1 'polypeptide(L)'
;MSRVSSIEKDRRLIEESLPLSEISLDTIIEVGFKGLEKGKRQEYLKVFKIKPMVRGPRIRNLHTWFARRPCSLSRMLTLSSVVSSETTKDVLFNALGVKGLSIVAHKYGSGLLFYAKPDKDLVEKIVNESMKKPPTEVTVLDPMAGGGSIPLESARLGFRTIAMEYNPVAYLVLKATVEFPAKYADSGLFEETLKASKDFIRRAREELGRYYGDDTEGYIFARGVRCPFCRGLIPVQGIEPEITKDSSFRKRFLKITYDRQKKTFSVETTDEPIRSITIARRGNYIMCPYCGKWFQLRGRT
;
A
#
# COMPACT_ATOMS: atom_id res chain seq x y z
N MET A 1 -25.01 -45.19 -20.35
CA MET A 1 -24.02 -44.27 -20.95
C MET A 1 -24.60 -42.86 -21.15
N SER A 2 -25.21 -42.23 -20.13
CA SER A 2 -25.90 -40.93 -20.28
C SER A 2 -25.62 -39.91 -19.16
N ARG A 3 -24.65 -40.17 -18.28
CA ARG A 3 -24.26 -39.25 -17.19
C ARG A 3 -22.98 -38.46 -17.46
N VAL A 4 -22.25 -38.77 -18.53
CA VAL A 4 -20.97 -38.09 -18.85
C VAL A 4 -21.21 -36.85 -19.73
N SER A 5 -22.25 -36.83 -20.56
CA SER A 5 -22.55 -35.70 -21.46
C SER A 5 -23.17 -34.47 -20.78
N SER A 6 -23.61 -34.59 -19.53
CA SER A 6 -24.13 -33.45 -18.75
C SER A 6 -23.03 -32.72 -17.96
N ILE A 7 -21.86 -33.35 -17.76
CA ILE A 7 -20.74 -32.78 -16.99
C ILE A 7 -19.91 -31.80 -17.84
N GLU A 8 -19.91 -31.98 -19.17
CA GLU A 8 -19.17 -31.09 -20.09
C GLU A 8 -19.83 -29.71 -20.26
N LYS A 9 -21.12 -29.55 -19.91
CA LYS A 9 -21.88 -28.31 -20.16
C LYS A 9 -21.85 -27.26 -19.04
N ASP A 10 -21.18 -27.53 -17.92
CA ASP A 10 -21.25 -26.67 -16.73
C ASP A 10 -19.88 -26.29 -16.16
N ARG A 11 -18.81 -26.38 -16.98
CA ARG A 11 -17.47 -25.94 -16.61
C ARG A 11 -17.41 -24.42 -16.47
N ARG A 12 -16.71 -23.96 -15.44
CA ARG A 12 -16.50 -22.53 -15.17
C ARG A 12 -15.22 -22.08 -15.85
N LEU A 13 -15.17 -20.81 -16.25
CA LEU A 13 -14.00 -20.25 -16.93
C LEU A 13 -12.71 -20.41 -16.11
N ILE A 14 -12.83 -20.32 -14.77
CA ILE A 14 -11.71 -20.50 -13.85
C ILE A 14 -11.04 -21.90 -13.94
N GLU A 15 -11.75 -22.91 -14.43
CA GLU A 15 -11.27 -24.30 -14.50
C GLU A 15 -10.53 -24.61 -15.81
N GLU A 16 -10.68 -23.75 -16.82
CA GLU A 16 -10.17 -24.01 -18.18
C GLU A 16 -9.02 -23.06 -18.56
N SER A 17 -9.29 -21.76 -18.60
CA SER A 17 -8.33 -20.80 -19.11
C SER A 17 -8.59 -19.42 -18.53
N LEU A 18 -7.53 -18.80 -18.03
CA LEU A 18 -7.54 -17.46 -17.49
C LEU A 18 -6.50 -16.59 -18.21
N PRO A 19 -6.84 -15.33 -18.55
CA PRO A 19 -5.90 -14.36 -19.14
C PRO A 19 -4.93 -13.80 -18.08
N LEU A 20 -4.16 -14.70 -17.46
CA LEU A 20 -3.27 -14.39 -16.34
C LEU A 20 -2.12 -13.48 -16.74
N SER A 21 -1.58 -13.63 -17.96
CA SER A 21 -0.51 -12.77 -18.47
C SER A 21 -0.95 -11.31 -18.53
N GLU A 22 -2.14 -11.05 -19.07
CA GLU A 22 -2.66 -9.69 -19.23
C GLU A 22 -3.05 -9.07 -17.89
N ILE A 23 -3.82 -9.79 -17.07
CA ILE A 23 -4.26 -9.25 -15.78
C ILE A 23 -3.06 -9.00 -14.86
N SER A 24 -2.01 -9.82 -14.94
CA SER A 24 -0.80 -9.66 -14.13
C SER A 24 -0.08 -8.34 -14.37
N LEU A 25 -0.19 -7.76 -15.58
CA LEU A 25 0.40 -6.45 -15.86
C LEU A 25 -0.26 -5.34 -15.02
N ASP A 26 -1.57 -5.40 -14.82
CA ASP A 26 -2.33 -4.47 -13.97
C ASP A 26 -2.05 -4.71 -12.49
N THR A 27 -2.01 -5.98 -12.07
CA THR A 27 -1.81 -6.35 -10.66
C THR A 27 -0.44 -5.97 -10.14
N ILE A 28 0.63 -6.14 -10.93
CA ILE A 28 2.00 -5.77 -10.56
C ILE A 28 2.07 -4.28 -10.23
N ILE A 29 1.41 -3.44 -11.03
CA ILE A 29 1.32 -2.01 -10.74
C ILE A 29 0.40 -1.75 -9.54
N GLU A 30 -0.67 -2.54 -9.38
CA GLU A 30 -1.60 -2.36 -8.29
C GLU A 30 -0.93 -2.50 -6.93
N VAL A 31 -0.18 -3.57 -6.73
CA VAL A 31 0.50 -3.87 -5.46
C VAL A 31 1.91 -3.28 -5.39
N GLY A 32 2.54 -3.03 -6.54
CA GLY A 32 3.91 -2.53 -6.64
C GLY A 32 4.08 -1.09 -6.17
N PHE A 33 5.29 -0.77 -5.73
CA PHE A 33 5.73 0.60 -5.42
C PHE A 33 6.55 1.22 -6.57
N LYS A 34 6.83 0.43 -7.61
CA LYS A 34 7.63 0.80 -8.77
C LYS A 34 6.82 0.59 -10.05
N GLY A 35 7.20 1.29 -11.11
CA GLY A 35 6.59 1.11 -12.43
C GLY A 35 6.99 -0.23 -13.08
N LEU A 36 6.37 -0.53 -14.22
CA LEU A 36 6.77 -1.66 -15.07
C LEU A 36 8.06 -1.34 -15.82
N GLU A 37 8.85 -2.38 -16.08
CA GLU A 37 9.94 -2.35 -17.06
C GLU A 37 9.41 -1.95 -18.45
N LYS A 38 10.28 -1.40 -19.29
CA LYS A 38 9.91 -0.81 -20.59
C LYS A 38 9.09 -1.77 -21.47
N GLY A 39 9.49 -3.05 -21.55
CA GLY A 39 8.78 -4.08 -22.32
C GLY A 39 7.36 -4.31 -21.81
N LYS A 40 7.21 -4.62 -20.51
CA LYS A 40 5.90 -4.83 -19.87
C LYS A 40 5.01 -3.59 -19.93
N ARG A 41 5.59 -2.39 -19.91
CA ARG A 41 4.83 -1.14 -20.09
C ARG A 41 4.23 -1.01 -21.49
N GLN A 42 4.97 -1.41 -22.53
CA GLN A 42 4.43 -1.46 -23.90
C GLN A 42 3.34 -2.52 -24.04
N GLU A 43 3.51 -3.67 -23.39
CA GLU A 43 2.49 -4.72 -23.34
C GLU A 43 1.21 -4.23 -22.65
N TYR A 44 1.34 -3.57 -21.50
CA TYR A 44 0.22 -2.95 -20.79
C TYR A 44 -0.53 -1.96 -21.69
N LEU A 45 0.18 -1.12 -22.43
CA LEU A 45 -0.41 -0.19 -23.41
C LEU A 45 -1.11 -0.93 -24.55
N LYS A 46 -0.60 -2.06 -25.01
CA LYS A 46 -1.25 -2.88 -26.05
C LYS A 46 -2.55 -3.51 -25.55
N VAL A 47 -2.57 -4.01 -24.31
CA VAL A 47 -3.72 -4.68 -23.70
C VAL A 47 -4.79 -3.68 -23.28
N PHE A 48 -4.44 -2.69 -22.44
CA PHE A 48 -5.40 -1.80 -21.79
C PHE A 48 -5.58 -0.45 -22.51
N LYS A 49 -4.79 -0.18 -23.56
CA LYS A 49 -4.84 1.06 -24.37
C LYS A 49 -4.62 2.37 -23.59
N ILE A 50 -4.09 2.27 -22.37
CA ILE A 50 -3.84 3.40 -21.48
C ILE A 50 -2.49 3.26 -20.78
N LYS A 51 -1.94 4.38 -20.28
CA LYS A 51 -0.73 4.33 -19.44
C LYS A 51 -1.07 3.75 -18.06
N PRO A 52 -0.23 2.88 -17.48
CA PRO A 52 -0.48 2.35 -16.14
C PRO A 52 -0.30 3.44 -15.07
N MET A 53 -1.23 3.53 -14.12
CA MET A 53 -1.14 4.46 -13.00
C MET A 53 -0.24 3.90 -11.89
N VAL A 54 1.04 4.25 -11.90
CA VAL A 54 2.01 3.77 -10.89
C VAL A 54 1.71 4.35 -9.51
N ARG A 55 1.49 5.67 -9.45
CA ARG A 55 1.16 6.41 -8.23
C ARG A 55 -0.28 6.87 -8.29
N GLY A 56 -1.06 6.50 -7.28
CA GLY A 56 -2.46 6.88 -7.13
C GLY A 56 -3.03 6.28 -5.85
N PRO A 57 -4.14 6.84 -5.34
CA PRO A 57 -4.76 6.36 -4.11
C PRO A 57 -5.42 5.00 -4.33
N ARG A 58 -5.04 4.03 -3.50
CA ARG A 58 -5.59 2.67 -3.47
C ARG A 58 -6.00 2.33 -2.05
N ILE A 59 -6.77 1.26 -1.89
CA ILE A 59 -7.20 0.80 -0.57
C ILE A 59 -6.01 0.45 0.32
N ARG A 60 -4.94 -0.13 -0.25
CA ARG A 60 -3.69 -0.38 0.49
C ARG A 60 -2.98 0.88 0.99
N ASN A 61 -3.30 2.06 0.45
CA ASN A 61 -2.78 3.33 0.94
C ASN A 61 -3.57 3.86 2.14
N LEU A 62 -4.82 3.42 2.34
CA LEU A 62 -5.62 3.79 3.51
C LEU A 62 -5.14 3.04 4.75
N HIS A 63 -4.94 1.73 4.61
CA HIS A 63 -4.39 0.88 5.67
C HIS A 63 -3.56 -0.25 5.04
N THR A 64 -2.36 -0.46 5.57
CA THR A 64 -1.49 -1.56 5.13
C THR A 64 -1.97 -2.86 5.75
N TRP A 65 -2.43 -3.81 4.92
CA TRP A 65 -2.71 -5.18 5.33
C TRP A 65 -1.85 -6.14 4.51
N PHE A 66 -0.96 -6.88 5.18
CA PHE A 66 0.11 -7.62 4.51
C PHE A 66 -0.40 -8.75 3.58
N ALA A 67 -1.61 -9.25 3.79
CA ALA A 67 -2.22 -10.31 2.98
C ALA A 67 -3.20 -9.79 1.90
N ARG A 68 -3.22 -8.49 1.59
CA ARG A 68 -4.19 -7.93 0.63
C ARG A 68 -3.87 -8.32 -0.81
N ARG A 69 -4.81 -8.98 -1.49
CA ARG A 69 -4.72 -9.33 -2.91
C ARG A 69 -5.02 -8.11 -3.81
N PRO A 70 -4.48 -8.06 -5.06
CA PRO A 70 -4.87 -7.03 -6.02
C PRO A 70 -6.36 -7.14 -6.35
N CYS A 71 -7.07 -6.00 -6.37
CA CYS A 71 -8.48 -5.91 -6.69
C CYS A 71 -8.77 -6.34 -8.12
N SER A 72 -7.93 -5.97 -9.10
CA SER A 72 -8.14 -6.38 -10.49
C SER A 72 -8.13 -7.90 -10.67
N LEU A 73 -7.21 -8.60 -10.00
CA LEU A 73 -7.18 -10.05 -9.98
C LEU A 73 -8.36 -10.65 -9.22
N SER A 74 -8.69 -10.11 -8.04
CA SER A 74 -9.84 -10.55 -7.26
C SER A 74 -11.13 -10.45 -8.08
N ARG A 75 -11.37 -9.33 -8.78
CA ARG A 75 -12.53 -9.15 -9.67
C ARG A 75 -12.56 -10.21 -10.78
N MET A 76 -11.44 -10.43 -11.46
CA MET A 76 -11.34 -11.41 -12.54
C MET A 76 -11.65 -12.82 -12.03
N LEU A 77 -10.96 -13.26 -10.97
CA LEU A 77 -11.17 -14.61 -10.42
C LEU A 77 -12.59 -14.83 -9.91
N THR A 78 -13.17 -13.84 -9.22
CA THR A 78 -14.55 -13.93 -8.74
C THR A 78 -15.53 -14.06 -9.90
N LEU A 79 -15.41 -13.23 -10.95
CA LEU A 79 -16.29 -13.34 -12.12
C LEU A 79 -16.08 -14.67 -12.88
N SER A 80 -14.82 -15.06 -13.11
CA SER A 80 -14.46 -16.32 -13.79
C SER A 80 -14.94 -17.58 -13.06
N SER A 81 -15.16 -17.52 -11.75
CA SER A 81 -15.72 -18.63 -10.97
C SER A 81 -17.22 -18.88 -11.21
N VAL A 82 -17.91 -17.91 -11.81
CA VAL A 82 -19.36 -17.94 -12.02
C VAL A 82 -19.71 -18.14 -13.50
N VAL A 83 -18.95 -17.51 -14.40
CA VAL A 83 -19.23 -17.56 -15.84
C VAL A 83 -18.76 -18.86 -16.49
N SER A 84 -19.45 -19.26 -17.56
CA SER A 84 -19.15 -20.45 -18.35
C SER A 84 -17.75 -20.39 -18.98
N SER A 85 -17.12 -21.56 -19.16
CA SER A 85 -15.89 -21.77 -19.92
C SER A 85 -15.92 -21.20 -21.35
N GLU A 86 -17.10 -21.08 -21.95
CA GLU A 86 -17.29 -20.51 -23.29
C GLU A 86 -17.14 -18.98 -23.33
N THR A 87 -17.03 -18.34 -22.16
CA THR A 87 -16.85 -16.89 -22.06
C THR A 87 -15.49 -16.50 -22.62
N THR A 88 -15.49 -15.80 -23.76
CA THR A 88 -14.26 -15.34 -24.38
C THR A 88 -13.56 -14.28 -23.52
N LYS A 89 -12.23 -14.18 -23.68
CA LYS A 89 -11.40 -13.18 -23.00
C LYS A 89 -11.91 -11.75 -23.22
N ASP A 90 -12.33 -11.41 -24.44
CA ASP A 90 -12.81 -10.05 -24.76
C ASP A 90 -14.12 -9.73 -24.03
N VAL A 91 -15.04 -10.68 -23.95
CA VAL A 91 -16.29 -10.53 -23.19
C VAL A 91 -15.96 -10.37 -21.70
N LEU A 92 -15.07 -11.21 -21.15
CA LEU A 92 -14.62 -11.09 -19.77
C LEU A 92 -14.00 -9.71 -19.49
N PHE A 93 -13.08 -9.24 -20.33
CA PHE A 93 -12.38 -7.96 -20.13
C PHE A 93 -13.33 -6.77 -20.21
N ASN A 94 -14.31 -6.83 -21.11
CA ASN A 94 -15.37 -5.83 -21.18
C ASN A 94 -16.22 -5.83 -19.91
N ALA A 95 -16.62 -7.01 -19.42
CA ALA A 95 -17.39 -7.15 -18.17
C ALA A 95 -16.62 -6.61 -16.95
N LEU A 96 -15.31 -6.84 -16.91
CA LEU A 96 -14.43 -6.30 -15.86
C LEU A 96 -14.30 -4.77 -15.88
N GLY A 97 -14.71 -4.11 -16.97
CA GLY A 97 -14.73 -2.65 -17.08
C GLY A 97 -13.55 -2.05 -17.84
N VAL A 98 -12.81 -2.82 -18.65
CA VAL A 98 -11.65 -2.33 -19.41
C VAL A 98 -12.01 -1.14 -20.32
N LYS A 99 -13.21 -1.11 -20.91
CA LYS A 99 -13.69 0.04 -21.71
C LYS A 99 -13.72 1.35 -20.91
N GLY A 100 -14.06 1.28 -19.62
CA GLY A 100 -14.11 2.43 -18.71
C GLY A 100 -12.73 3.01 -18.36
N LEU A 101 -11.64 2.32 -18.68
CA LEU A 101 -10.29 2.83 -18.46
C LEU A 101 -9.97 4.07 -19.28
N SER A 102 -10.59 4.24 -20.45
CA SER A 102 -10.46 5.45 -21.26
C SER A 102 -10.90 6.70 -20.50
N ILE A 103 -12.01 6.61 -19.76
CA ILE A 103 -12.55 7.69 -18.92
C ILE A 103 -11.57 8.00 -17.77
N VAL A 104 -11.06 6.96 -17.11
CA VAL A 104 -10.07 7.11 -16.03
C VAL A 104 -8.80 7.79 -16.57
N ALA A 105 -8.29 7.33 -17.72
CA ALA A 105 -7.09 7.87 -18.33
C ALA A 105 -7.28 9.29 -18.86
N HIS A 106 -8.45 9.65 -19.36
CA HIS A 106 -8.76 11.03 -19.74
C HIS A 106 -8.70 11.97 -18.52
N LYS A 107 -9.22 11.51 -17.37
CA LYS A 107 -9.23 12.31 -16.14
C LYS A 107 -7.84 12.43 -15.47
N TYR A 108 -7.04 11.37 -15.48
CA TYR A 108 -5.80 11.28 -14.69
C TYR A 108 -4.52 11.05 -15.51
N GLY A 109 -4.60 11.00 -16.84
CA GLY A 109 -3.48 10.69 -17.75
C GLY A 109 -2.97 9.24 -17.72
N SER A 110 -3.51 8.42 -16.80
CA SER A 110 -3.17 7.01 -16.59
C SER A 110 -4.29 6.31 -15.84
N GLY A 111 -4.27 4.98 -15.75
CA GLY A 111 -5.31 4.23 -15.04
C GLY A 111 -4.93 2.79 -14.77
N LEU A 112 -5.80 2.12 -14.00
CA LEU A 112 -5.78 0.69 -13.68
C LEU A 112 -7.21 0.21 -13.53
N LEU A 113 -7.42 -1.09 -13.72
CA LEU A 113 -8.74 -1.72 -13.68
C LEU A 113 -9.46 -1.51 -12.34
N PHE A 114 -8.70 -1.37 -11.25
CA PHE A 114 -9.22 -0.98 -9.93
C PHE A 114 -10.13 0.27 -9.98
N TYR A 115 -9.73 1.31 -10.74
CA TYR A 115 -10.46 2.58 -10.84
C TYR A 115 -11.65 2.54 -11.79
N ALA A 116 -11.69 1.56 -12.69
CA ALA A 116 -12.82 1.38 -13.61
C ALA A 116 -13.96 0.63 -12.92
N LYS A 117 -15.19 1.03 -13.21
CA LYS A 117 -16.40 0.29 -12.78
C LYS A 117 -16.58 -0.94 -13.69
N PRO A 118 -16.95 -2.11 -13.14
CA PRO A 118 -17.43 -3.23 -13.96
C PRO A 118 -18.63 -2.81 -14.80
N ASP A 119 -18.78 -3.42 -15.97
CA ASP A 119 -19.96 -3.28 -16.82
C ASP A 119 -21.08 -4.16 -16.27
N LYS A 120 -21.98 -3.56 -15.47
CA LYS A 120 -23.01 -4.31 -14.73
C LYS A 120 -24.00 -5.01 -15.66
N ASP A 121 -24.35 -4.39 -16.78
CA ASP A 121 -25.32 -4.95 -17.73
C ASP A 121 -24.71 -6.19 -18.42
N LEU A 122 -23.44 -6.11 -18.79
CA LEU A 122 -22.74 -7.26 -19.37
C LEU A 122 -22.50 -8.35 -18.33
N VAL A 123 -22.14 -8.01 -17.08
CA VAL A 123 -22.00 -8.97 -15.98
C VAL A 123 -23.32 -9.68 -15.73
N GLU A 124 -24.44 -8.96 -15.65
CA GLU A 124 -25.77 -9.54 -15.48
C GLU A 124 -26.11 -10.51 -16.59
N LYS A 125 -25.88 -10.12 -17.86
CA LYS A 125 -26.10 -10.97 -19.02
C LYS A 125 -25.33 -12.29 -18.93
N ILE A 126 -23.99 -12.23 -18.78
CA ILE A 126 -23.15 -13.44 -18.82
C ILE A 126 -23.35 -14.34 -17.59
N VAL A 127 -23.65 -13.76 -16.42
CA VAL A 127 -23.97 -14.51 -15.20
C VAL A 127 -25.32 -15.20 -15.34
N ASN A 128 -26.34 -14.50 -15.85
CA ASN A 128 -27.65 -15.11 -16.09
C ASN A 128 -27.57 -16.23 -17.14
N GLU A 129 -26.83 -16.03 -18.23
CA GLU A 129 -26.58 -17.07 -19.24
C GLU A 129 -25.91 -18.32 -18.63
N SER A 130 -24.94 -18.12 -17.71
CA SER A 130 -24.13 -19.18 -17.11
C SER A 130 -24.73 -19.88 -15.89
N MET A 131 -25.53 -19.17 -15.08
CA MET A 131 -26.07 -19.66 -13.80
C MET A 131 -27.60 -19.74 -13.76
N LYS A 132 -28.28 -19.19 -14.78
CA LYS A 132 -29.75 -19.02 -14.83
C LYS A 132 -30.30 -18.25 -13.63
N LYS A 133 -29.51 -17.31 -13.11
CA LYS A 133 -29.81 -16.47 -11.95
C LYS A 133 -29.21 -15.08 -12.13
N PRO A 134 -29.85 -14.03 -11.59
CA PRO A 134 -29.24 -12.71 -11.56
C PRO A 134 -28.02 -12.69 -10.63
N PRO A 135 -27.06 -11.76 -10.82
CA PRO A 135 -25.89 -11.62 -9.94
C PRO A 135 -26.25 -11.51 -8.45
N THR A 136 -27.34 -10.84 -8.10
CA THR A 136 -27.78 -10.64 -6.71
C THR A 136 -28.14 -11.93 -5.97
N GLU A 137 -28.39 -13.03 -6.69
CA GLU A 137 -28.64 -14.36 -6.12
C GLU A 137 -27.39 -15.25 -6.07
N VAL A 138 -26.29 -14.82 -6.70
CA VAL A 138 -25.01 -15.51 -6.60
C VAL A 138 -24.33 -15.11 -5.30
N THR A 139 -24.07 -16.08 -4.43
CA THR A 139 -23.40 -15.84 -3.15
C THR A 139 -21.91 -16.12 -3.24
N VAL A 140 -21.09 -15.12 -2.89
CA VAL A 140 -19.65 -15.25 -2.72
C VAL A 140 -19.33 -15.18 -1.24
N LEU A 141 -18.75 -16.26 -0.70
CA LEU A 141 -18.26 -16.34 0.66
C LEU A 141 -16.73 -16.27 0.66
N ASP A 142 -16.18 -15.27 1.34
CA ASP A 142 -14.76 -15.20 1.65
C ASP A 142 -14.56 -15.40 3.16
N PRO A 143 -14.19 -16.60 3.63
CA PRO A 143 -14.04 -16.90 5.04
C PRO A 143 -12.73 -16.36 5.64
N MET A 144 -11.82 -15.85 4.81
CA MET A 144 -10.49 -15.33 5.20
C MET A 144 -10.22 -13.99 4.51
N ALA A 145 -11.19 -13.09 4.63
CA ALA A 145 -11.26 -11.92 3.77
C ALA A 145 -10.11 -10.92 3.98
N GLY A 146 -9.52 -10.90 5.17
CA GLY A 146 -8.35 -10.09 5.50
C GLY A 146 -8.48 -8.63 5.03
N GLY A 147 -7.74 -8.27 3.98
CA GLY A 147 -7.74 -6.92 3.43
C GLY A 147 -8.99 -6.55 2.61
N GLY A 148 -9.88 -7.48 2.29
CA GLY A 148 -11.19 -7.19 1.70
C GLY A 148 -11.26 -7.02 0.19
N SER A 149 -10.24 -7.41 -0.58
CA SER A 149 -10.25 -7.24 -2.03
C SER A 149 -11.30 -8.11 -2.73
N ILE A 150 -11.44 -9.38 -2.34
CA ILE A 150 -12.45 -10.29 -2.89
C ILE A 150 -13.86 -9.79 -2.55
N PRO A 151 -14.23 -9.51 -1.28
CA PRO A 151 -15.58 -9.07 -0.99
C PRO A 151 -15.91 -7.69 -1.58
N LEU A 152 -14.94 -6.77 -1.66
CA LEU A 152 -15.16 -5.52 -2.37
C LEU A 152 -15.53 -5.75 -3.84
N GLU A 153 -14.71 -6.53 -4.55
CA GLU A 153 -14.89 -6.71 -5.99
C GLU A 153 -16.10 -7.59 -6.30
N SER A 154 -16.40 -8.57 -5.46
CA SER A 154 -17.65 -9.32 -5.47
C SER A 154 -18.87 -8.40 -5.35
N ALA A 155 -18.86 -7.47 -4.38
CA ALA A 155 -19.95 -6.50 -4.23
C ALA A 155 -20.05 -5.56 -5.44
N ARG A 156 -18.92 -5.15 -6.03
CA ARG A 156 -18.90 -4.32 -7.26
C ARG A 156 -19.46 -5.04 -8.49
N LEU A 157 -19.32 -6.36 -8.57
CA LEU A 157 -19.92 -7.23 -9.59
C LEU A 157 -21.43 -7.45 -9.37
N GLY A 158 -21.99 -7.03 -8.23
CA GLY A 158 -23.41 -7.17 -7.91
C GLY A 158 -23.76 -8.48 -7.20
N PHE A 159 -22.77 -9.25 -6.75
CA PHE A 159 -23.00 -10.51 -6.05
C PHE A 159 -23.37 -10.30 -4.57
N ARG A 160 -24.18 -11.24 -4.04
CA ARG A 160 -24.41 -11.34 -2.59
C ARG A 160 -23.11 -11.75 -1.92
N THR A 161 -22.51 -10.82 -1.19
CA THR A 161 -21.17 -11.00 -0.64
C THR A 161 -21.22 -11.24 0.86
N ILE A 162 -20.56 -12.32 1.32
CA ILE A 162 -20.36 -12.64 2.73
C ILE A 162 -18.85 -12.67 2.99
N ALA A 163 -18.37 -11.81 3.89
CA ALA A 163 -16.98 -11.75 4.29
C ALA A 163 -16.86 -12.10 5.78
N MET A 164 -15.91 -12.97 6.12
CA MET A 164 -15.59 -13.31 7.49
C MET A 164 -14.12 -13.06 7.76
N GLU A 165 -13.83 -12.65 9.00
CA GLU A 165 -12.47 -12.46 9.49
C GLU A 165 -12.49 -12.50 11.01
N TYR A 166 -11.58 -13.27 11.60
CA TYR A 166 -11.43 -13.40 13.04
C TYR A 166 -10.59 -12.25 13.62
N ASN A 167 -9.61 -11.76 12.85
CA ASN A 167 -8.77 -10.67 13.31
C ASN A 167 -9.58 -9.36 13.43
N PRO A 168 -9.67 -8.74 14.62
CA PRO A 168 -10.52 -7.57 14.83
C PRO A 168 -10.09 -6.35 14.02
N VAL A 169 -8.79 -6.20 13.71
CA VAL A 169 -8.29 -5.10 12.87
C VAL A 169 -8.75 -5.30 11.44
N ALA A 170 -8.58 -6.49 10.87
CA ALA A 170 -9.04 -6.76 9.52
C ALA A 170 -10.57 -6.73 9.40
N TYR A 171 -11.30 -7.18 10.43
CA TYR A 171 -12.75 -6.98 10.51
C TYR A 171 -13.13 -5.51 10.36
N LEU A 172 -12.52 -4.60 11.13
CA LEU A 172 -12.78 -3.16 11.01
C LEU A 172 -12.40 -2.61 9.62
N VAL A 173 -11.28 -3.05 9.06
CA VAL A 173 -10.87 -2.69 7.70
C VAL A 173 -11.90 -3.14 6.66
N LEU A 174 -12.47 -4.34 6.78
CA LEU A 174 -13.53 -4.84 5.91
C LEU A 174 -14.78 -3.97 6.02
N LYS A 175 -15.21 -3.64 7.24
CA LYS A 175 -16.36 -2.75 7.47
C LYS A 175 -16.14 -1.39 6.82
N ALA A 176 -14.98 -0.78 7.02
CA ALA A 176 -14.64 0.53 6.46
C ALA A 176 -14.46 0.51 4.93
N THR A 177 -14.00 -0.61 4.36
CA THR A 177 -13.72 -0.73 2.92
C THR A 177 -14.96 -1.10 2.11
N VAL A 178 -15.82 -1.97 2.65
CA VAL A 178 -16.92 -2.58 1.91
C VAL A 178 -18.28 -2.11 2.43
N GLU A 179 -18.55 -2.29 3.73
CA GLU A 179 -19.90 -2.11 4.26
C GLU A 179 -20.28 -0.66 4.49
N PHE A 180 -19.42 0.14 5.14
CA PHE A 180 -19.73 1.53 5.47
C PHE A 180 -19.93 2.39 4.23
N PRO A 181 -19.08 2.32 3.19
CA PRO A 181 -19.34 3.06 1.95
C PRO A 181 -20.64 2.61 1.29
N ALA A 182 -20.94 1.31 1.26
CA ALA A 182 -22.16 0.80 0.66
C ALA A 182 -23.45 1.24 1.40
N LYS A 183 -23.39 1.40 2.73
CA LYS A 183 -24.55 1.78 3.55
C LYS A 183 -24.71 3.28 3.75
N TYR A 184 -23.62 4.03 3.84
CA TYR A 184 -23.62 5.38 4.38
C TYR A 184 -22.97 6.43 3.46
N ALA A 185 -22.51 6.06 2.25
CA ALA A 185 -21.93 7.04 1.32
C ALA A 185 -22.86 8.22 1.05
N ASP A 186 -24.16 7.96 0.90
CA ASP A 186 -25.19 8.98 0.65
C ASP A 186 -25.83 9.51 1.96
N SER A 187 -25.27 9.15 3.11
CA SER A 187 -25.77 9.53 4.45
C SER A 187 -24.73 10.30 5.27
N GLY A 188 -23.82 11.02 4.61
CA GLY A 188 -22.86 11.91 5.28
C GLY A 188 -21.56 11.24 5.73
N LEU A 189 -21.28 9.99 5.34
CA LEU A 189 -20.05 9.29 5.73
C LEU A 189 -18.80 10.08 5.33
N PHE A 190 -18.80 10.70 4.14
CA PHE A 190 -17.66 11.47 3.67
C PHE A 190 -17.42 12.70 4.56
N GLU A 191 -18.47 13.46 4.86
CA GLU A 191 -18.43 14.68 5.66
C GLU A 191 -17.96 14.37 7.09
N GLU A 192 -18.50 13.32 7.71
CA GLU A 192 -18.12 12.93 9.07
C GLU A 192 -16.68 12.40 9.11
N THR A 193 -16.28 11.59 8.12
CA THR A 193 -14.89 11.11 8.00
C THR A 193 -13.92 12.28 7.80
N LEU A 194 -14.28 13.27 6.99
CA LEU A 194 -13.47 14.46 6.74
C LEU A 194 -13.34 15.31 8.01
N LYS A 195 -14.43 15.49 8.76
CA LYS A 195 -14.44 16.20 10.04
C LYS A 195 -13.54 15.51 11.06
N ALA A 196 -13.71 14.20 11.26
CA ALA A 196 -12.88 13.41 12.16
C ALA A 196 -11.39 13.44 11.75
N SER A 197 -11.11 13.37 10.45
CA SER A 197 -9.73 13.45 9.93
C SER A 197 -9.09 14.80 10.21
N LYS A 198 -9.82 15.89 10.01
CA LYS A 198 -9.34 17.26 10.32
C LYS A 198 -9.08 17.41 11.83
N ASP A 199 -9.98 16.92 12.67
CA ASP A 199 -9.81 16.97 14.13
C ASP A 199 -8.59 16.15 14.58
N PHE A 200 -8.42 14.94 14.04
CA PHE A 200 -7.25 14.10 14.31
C PHE A 200 -5.95 14.79 13.92
N ILE A 201 -5.86 15.36 12.71
CA ILE A 201 -4.67 16.08 12.25
C ILE A 201 -4.38 17.29 13.15
N ARG A 202 -5.42 18.04 13.53
CA ARG A 202 -5.29 19.20 14.43
C ARG A 202 -4.72 18.78 15.79
N ARG A 203 -5.31 17.77 16.44
CA ARG A 203 -4.82 17.25 17.73
C ARG A 203 -3.41 16.68 17.61
N ALA A 204 -3.12 15.95 16.55
CA ALA A 204 -1.78 15.42 16.31
C ALA A 204 -0.74 16.56 16.22
N ARG A 205 -1.07 17.67 15.55
CA ARG A 205 -0.20 18.86 15.51
C ARG A 205 -0.06 19.52 16.88
N GLU A 206 -1.14 19.69 17.63
CA GLU A 206 -1.12 20.30 18.96
C GLU A 206 -0.33 19.47 19.98
N GLU A 207 -0.54 18.16 20.01
CA GLU A 207 0.06 17.27 21.01
C GLU A 207 1.50 16.85 20.64
N LEU A 208 1.75 16.62 19.35
CA LEU A 208 3.03 16.08 18.87
C LEU A 208 3.91 17.14 18.21
N GLY A 209 3.40 18.33 17.86
CA GLY A 209 4.15 19.36 17.13
C GLY A 209 5.44 19.78 17.82
N ARG A 210 5.51 19.74 19.15
CA ARG A 210 6.77 20.00 19.89
C ARG A 210 7.93 19.07 19.54
N TYR A 211 7.65 17.90 18.95
CA TYR A 211 8.65 16.92 18.53
C TYR A 211 9.02 17.02 17.04
N TYR A 212 8.27 17.81 16.27
CA TYR A 212 8.33 17.87 14.81
C TYR A 212 8.36 19.35 14.38
N GLY A 213 9.51 19.85 13.95
CA GLY A 213 9.63 21.25 13.55
C GLY A 213 8.84 21.55 12.27
N ASP A 214 8.25 22.75 12.17
CA ASP A 214 7.35 23.13 11.08
C ASP A 214 7.99 23.06 9.68
N ASP A 215 9.29 23.32 9.58
CA ASP A 215 10.08 23.29 8.32
C ASP A 215 10.93 22.02 8.17
N THR A 216 10.61 20.95 8.90
CA THR A 216 11.42 19.72 8.88
C THR A 216 11.12 18.88 7.64
N GLU A 217 12.07 18.80 6.71
CA GLU A 217 11.96 17.95 5.51
C GLU A 217 12.22 16.45 5.79
N GLY A 218 12.87 16.13 6.92
CA GLY A 218 13.19 14.75 7.28
C GLY A 218 13.78 14.61 8.68
N TYR A 219 13.82 13.38 9.19
CA TYR A 219 14.28 13.08 10.55
C TYR A 219 15.48 12.14 10.52
N ILE A 220 16.52 12.50 11.26
CA ILE A 220 17.67 11.63 11.49
C ILE A 220 17.55 11.07 12.90
N PHE A 221 17.17 9.80 12.99
CA PHE A 221 17.05 9.11 14.28
C PHE A 221 18.40 8.57 14.71
N ALA A 222 18.88 9.04 15.87
CA ALA A 222 20.13 8.59 16.46
C ALA A 222 19.92 8.03 17.87
N ARG A 223 20.65 6.97 18.22
CA ARG A 223 20.66 6.45 19.58
C ARG A 223 21.61 7.26 20.44
N GLY A 224 21.09 7.86 21.51
CA GLY A 224 21.88 8.57 22.51
C GLY A 224 22.17 7.71 23.75
N VAL A 225 23.35 7.85 24.34
CA VAL A 225 23.68 7.31 25.66
C VAL A 225 24.04 8.45 26.61
N ARG A 226 23.69 8.31 27.90
CA ARG A 226 24.19 9.24 28.92
C ARG A 226 25.51 8.73 29.47
N CYS A 227 26.52 9.59 29.50
CA CYS A 227 27.81 9.25 30.09
C CYS A 227 27.62 8.83 31.57
N PRO A 228 28.20 7.70 32.01
CA PRO A 228 28.05 7.24 33.40
C PRO A 228 28.71 8.18 34.41
N PHE A 229 29.69 8.99 33.99
CA PHE A 229 30.42 9.90 34.88
C PHE A 229 29.81 11.29 34.96
N CYS A 230 29.58 11.94 33.81
CA CYS A 230 29.14 13.35 33.79
C CYS A 230 27.65 13.51 33.45
N ARG A 231 26.96 12.41 33.11
CA ARG A 231 25.53 12.35 32.73
C ARG A 231 25.13 13.11 31.45
N GLY A 232 26.09 13.68 30.72
CA GLY A 232 25.87 14.32 29.43
C GLY A 232 25.37 13.33 28.37
N LEU A 233 24.46 13.79 27.51
CA LEU A 233 23.85 12.99 26.44
C LEU A 233 24.78 12.96 25.22
N ILE A 234 25.14 11.77 24.74
CA ILE A 234 26.07 11.57 23.64
C ILE A 234 25.34 10.79 22.54
N PRO A 235 25.24 11.30 21.30
CA PRO A 235 24.68 10.56 20.18
C PRO A 235 25.70 9.52 19.66
N VAL A 236 25.41 8.23 19.81
CA VAL A 236 26.37 7.14 19.59
C VAL A 236 26.13 6.35 18.30
N GLN A 237 24.90 6.12 17.87
CA GLN A 237 24.66 5.24 16.70
C GLN A 237 23.67 5.90 15.75
N GLY A 238 23.96 5.85 14.44
CA GLY A 238 23.13 6.47 13.39
C GLY A 238 23.55 7.87 12.94
N ILE A 239 24.70 8.37 13.42
CA ILE A 239 25.32 9.60 12.90
C ILE A 239 26.76 9.27 12.52
N GLU A 240 26.92 8.48 11.46
CA GLU A 240 28.15 8.59 10.68
C GLU A 240 28.11 9.95 9.99
N PRO A 241 29.25 10.67 9.90
CA PRO A 241 29.23 12.03 9.41
C PRO A 241 28.80 12.12 7.95
N GLU A 242 28.66 11.03 7.19
CA GLU A 242 28.09 11.02 5.84
C GLU A 242 26.66 10.47 5.85
N ILE A 243 25.68 11.32 5.53
CA ILE A 243 24.24 11.00 5.48
C ILE A 243 23.91 10.17 4.24
N THR A 244 24.53 10.50 3.10
CA THR A 244 24.33 9.82 1.81
C THR A 244 25.59 9.86 0.97
N LYS A 245 25.84 8.78 0.22
CA LYS A 245 26.94 8.67 -0.75
C LYS A 245 26.60 9.28 -2.12
N ASP A 246 25.32 9.55 -2.36
CA ASP A 246 24.87 10.14 -3.63
C ASP A 246 25.32 11.60 -3.72
N SER A 247 26.20 11.90 -4.68
CA SER A 247 26.81 13.21 -4.87
C SER A 247 25.86 14.28 -5.42
N SER A 248 24.65 13.90 -5.86
CA SER A 248 23.63 14.87 -6.32
C SER A 248 22.98 15.64 -5.17
N PHE A 249 23.04 15.11 -3.94
CA PHE A 249 22.51 15.78 -2.76
C PHE A 249 23.50 16.83 -2.23
N ARG A 250 22.98 17.99 -1.82
CA ARG A 250 23.73 18.97 -1.01
C ARG A 250 23.63 18.62 0.47
N LYS A 251 24.52 19.17 1.29
CA LYS A 251 24.60 19.01 2.74
C LYS A 251 24.66 17.54 3.20
N ARG A 252 25.53 16.77 2.55
CA ARG A 252 25.63 15.31 2.70
C ARG A 252 26.29 14.86 3.99
N PHE A 253 26.83 15.79 4.77
CA PHE A 253 27.55 15.46 5.99
C PHE A 253 26.89 16.04 7.24
N LEU A 254 27.00 15.32 8.36
CA LEU A 254 26.58 15.77 9.69
C LEU A 254 27.78 16.21 10.50
N LYS A 255 27.74 17.45 10.97
CA LYS A 255 28.68 18.00 11.93
C LYS A 255 28.00 18.12 13.30
N ILE A 256 28.57 17.43 14.28
CA ILE A 256 28.12 17.53 15.68
C ILE A 256 29.13 18.36 16.46
N THR A 257 28.64 19.40 17.13
CA THR A 257 29.45 20.25 18.00
C THR A 257 29.03 20.05 19.45
N TYR A 258 30.00 19.87 20.35
CA TYR A 258 29.75 19.61 21.76
C TYR A 258 30.07 20.82 22.63
N ASP A 259 29.11 21.24 23.44
CA ASP A 259 29.31 22.21 24.52
C ASP A 259 29.66 21.44 25.80
N ARG A 260 30.93 21.56 26.24
CA ARG A 260 31.43 20.86 27.43
C ARG A 260 30.81 21.36 28.73
N GLN A 261 30.49 22.66 28.82
CA GLN A 261 29.97 23.27 30.04
C GLN A 261 28.50 22.88 30.23
N LYS A 262 27.68 23.06 29.19
CA LYS A 262 26.26 22.73 29.21
C LYS A 262 25.98 21.24 29.08
N LYS A 263 26.99 20.45 28.66
CA LYS A 263 26.86 19.00 28.37
C LYS A 263 25.78 18.71 27.32
N THR A 264 25.65 19.64 26.38
CA THR A 264 24.73 19.59 25.25
C THR A 264 25.52 19.51 23.95
N PHE A 265 24.82 19.20 22.86
CA PHE A 265 25.40 19.22 21.53
C PHE A 265 24.45 19.90 20.56
N SER A 266 25.00 20.44 19.48
CA SER A 266 24.27 20.91 18.31
C SER A 266 24.65 20.07 17.10
N VAL A 267 23.75 20.01 16.13
CA VAL A 267 23.94 19.27 14.88
C VAL A 267 23.63 20.19 13.72
N GLU A 268 24.52 20.22 12.74
CA GLU A 268 24.35 20.95 11.49
C GLU A 268 24.72 20.05 10.30
N THR A 269 24.13 20.32 9.14
CA THR A 269 24.47 19.62 7.90
C THR A 269 25.40 20.47 7.03
N THR A 270 26.38 19.84 6.40
CA THR A 270 27.44 20.51 5.63
C THR A 270 27.77 19.74 4.34
N ASP A 271 28.30 20.45 3.36
CA ASP A 271 28.77 19.90 2.09
C ASP A 271 30.20 19.32 2.19
N GLU A 272 30.92 19.63 3.27
CA GLU A 272 32.31 19.21 3.45
C GLU A 272 32.45 17.97 4.37
N PRO A 273 33.34 17.02 4.04
CA PRO A 273 33.58 15.87 4.90
C PRO A 273 34.16 16.29 6.26
N ILE A 274 33.57 15.79 7.34
CA ILE A 274 34.10 16.01 8.68
C ILE A 274 35.28 15.07 8.92
N ARG A 275 36.49 15.63 8.85
CA ARG A 275 37.76 14.89 9.03
C ARG A 275 38.09 14.56 10.48
N SER A 276 37.49 15.27 11.44
CA SER A 276 37.64 14.99 12.86
C SER A 276 36.67 13.89 13.30
N ILE A 277 37.15 12.88 14.03
CA ILE A 277 36.28 11.84 14.56
C ILE A 277 35.31 12.50 15.57
N THR A 278 34.02 12.49 15.25
CA THR A 278 32.95 13.08 16.08
C THR A 278 32.97 12.57 17.53
N ILE A 279 33.29 11.28 17.73
CA ILE A 279 33.49 10.66 19.04
C ILE A 279 34.61 9.62 18.92
N ALA A 280 35.70 9.77 19.68
CA ALA A 280 36.77 8.78 19.68
C ALA A 280 36.26 7.41 20.16
N ARG A 281 36.53 6.35 19.39
CA ARG A 281 36.12 4.97 19.68
C ARG A 281 37.30 4.02 19.70
N ARG A 282 37.24 3.01 20.57
CA ARG A 282 38.20 1.89 20.66
C ARG A 282 37.41 0.62 20.97
N GLY A 283 37.13 -0.20 19.95
CA GLY A 283 36.22 -1.34 20.09
C GLY A 283 34.85 -0.88 20.60
N ASN A 284 34.38 -1.47 21.70
CA ASN A 284 33.11 -1.09 22.35
C ASN A 284 33.23 0.11 23.32
N TYR A 285 34.39 0.75 23.41
CA TYR A 285 34.61 1.92 24.26
C TYR A 285 34.50 3.21 23.46
N ILE A 286 33.89 4.22 24.08
CA ILE A 286 33.86 5.59 23.57
C ILE A 286 34.40 6.57 24.60
N MET A 287 35.04 7.63 24.11
CA MET A 287 35.47 8.74 24.95
C MET A 287 34.35 9.78 25.05
N CYS A 288 33.96 10.14 26.27
CA CYS A 288 32.97 11.18 26.49
C CYS A 288 33.50 12.55 25.98
N PRO A 289 32.81 13.24 25.05
CA PRO A 289 33.26 14.53 24.52
C PRO A 289 33.21 15.66 25.57
N TYR A 290 32.44 15.46 26.64
CA TYR A 290 32.25 16.43 27.72
C TYR A 290 33.33 16.34 28.81
N CYS A 291 33.63 15.13 29.29
CA CYS A 291 34.56 14.92 30.42
C CYS A 291 35.84 14.16 30.10
N GLY A 292 36.04 13.73 28.84
CA GLY A 292 37.24 13.02 28.39
C GLY A 292 37.39 11.59 28.91
N LYS A 293 36.49 11.10 29.78
CA LYS A 293 36.56 9.74 30.32
C LYS A 293 36.08 8.71 29.29
N TRP A 294 36.80 7.59 29.21
CA TRP A 294 36.42 6.42 28.43
C TRP A 294 35.39 5.58 29.19
N PHE A 295 34.37 5.09 28.48
CA PHE A 295 33.42 4.12 29.01
C PHE A 295 32.95 3.16 27.93
N GLN A 296 32.54 1.98 28.35
CA GLN A 296 32.03 0.96 27.46
C GLN A 296 30.56 1.23 27.11
N LEU A 297 30.23 1.19 25.82
CA LEU A 297 28.86 1.13 25.36
C LEU A 297 28.32 -0.24 25.74
N ARG A 298 27.37 -0.28 26.68
CA ARG A 298 26.73 -1.54 27.08
C ARG A 298 25.92 -2.10 25.91
N GLY A 299 26.33 -3.25 25.42
CA GLY A 299 25.57 -4.13 24.53
C GLY A 299 25.84 -5.58 24.93
N ARG A 300 25.18 -6.05 26.00
CA ARG A 300 25.33 -7.36 26.69
C ARG A 300 26.75 -7.57 27.26
N THR A 301 26.97 -7.98 28.50
CA THR A 301 26.19 -8.77 29.47
C THR A 301 25.67 -7.98 30.67
#